data_AF-A0A4U1KZJ2-F1
#
_entry.id   AF-A0A4U1KZJ2-F1
#
_cell.length_a   1.000
_cell.length_b   1.000
_cell.length_c   1.000
_cell.angle_alpha   90.00
_cell.angle_beta   90.00
_cell.angle_gamma   90.00
#
_symmetry.space_group_name_H-M   'P 1'
#
loop_
_entity.id
_entity.type
_entity.pdbx_description
1 polymer ?
#
loop_
_entity_poly.entity_id
_entity_poly.type
_entity_poly.pdbx_seq_one_letter_code
_entity_poly.pdbx_strand_id
1 'polypeptide(L)'
;MSAIILENSIFTVKKSDYTPEQWERMQKRNESEERAKAQLSQLYGGRVATMILFNVMASYKKTFKRFADTYEEACDGLGILVVNNIIYRAVNGLPAQGVERRLEVCHE
;
A
#
# COMPACT_ATOMS: atom_id res chain seq x y z
N MET A 1 -16.68 -2.62 -21.83
CA MET A 1 -17.05 -3.18 -20.51
C MET A 1 -17.30 -2.00 -19.58
N SER A 2 -18.57 -1.70 -19.29
CA SER A 2 -18.97 -0.56 -18.48
C SER A 2 -18.53 -0.75 -17.02
N ALA A 3 -17.82 0.25 -16.48
CA ALA A 3 -17.50 0.31 -15.07
C ALA A 3 -18.81 0.41 -14.27
N ILE A 4 -19.11 -0.61 -13.48
CA ILE A 4 -20.17 -0.55 -12.47
C ILE A 4 -19.67 0.42 -11.41
N ILE A 5 -20.06 1.68 -11.52
CA ILE A 5 -19.93 2.64 -10.43
C ILE A 5 -20.89 2.14 -9.36
N LEU A 6 -20.34 1.57 -8.30
CA LEU A 6 -21.09 1.10 -7.15
C LEU A 6 -21.68 2.35 -6.44
N GLU A 7 -22.89 2.73 -6.80
CA GLU A 7 -23.58 3.94 -6.29
C GLU A 7 -23.82 3.93 -4.76
N ASN A 8 -23.53 2.82 -4.06
CA ASN A 8 -23.76 2.66 -2.62
C ASN A 8 -22.51 2.77 -1.74
N SER A 9 -21.35 3.20 -2.27
CA SER A 9 -20.20 3.49 -1.40
C SER A 9 -20.34 4.86 -0.74
N ILE A 10 -20.32 4.91 0.59
CA ILE A 10 -20.28 6.14 1.40
C ILE A 10 -19.03 6.99 1.03
N PHE A 11 -18.00 6.35 0.48
CA PHE A 11 -16.81 6.99 -0.10
C PHE A 11 -16.77 6.68 -1.60
N THR A 12 -17.54 7.43 -2.40
CA THR A 12 -17.39 7.42 -3.86
C THR A 12 -16.32 8.43 -4.26
N VAL A 13 -15.17 7.94 -4.71
CA VAL A 13 -14.13 8.78 -5.32
C VAL A 13 -14.63 9.23 -6.69
N LYS A 14 -15.03 10.50 -6.86
CA LYS A 14 -15.52 11.00 -8.14
C LYS A 14 -14.37 11.63 -8.92
N LYS A 15 -14.34 11.40 -10.24
CA LYS A 15 -13.35 12.03 -11.13
C LYS A 15 -13.38 13.55 -11.06
N SER A 16 -14.56 14.14 -10.82
CA SER A 16 -14.76 15.57 -10.65
C SER A 16 -14.02 16.18 -9.45
N ASP A 17 -13.64 15.37 -8.47
CA ASP A 17 -13.00 15.85 -7.24
C ASP A 17 -11.48 16.07 -7.41
N TYR A 18 -10.94 15.75 -8.60
CA TYR A 18 -9.52 15.77 -8.89
C TYR A 18 -9.21 16.61 -10.13
N THR A 19 -8.04 17.23 -10.13
CA THR A 19 -7.43 17.72 -11.38
C THR A 19 -7.14 16.53 -12.32
N PRO A 20 -7.09 16.74 -13.65
CA PRO A 20 -6.74 15.68 -14.59
C PRO A 20 -5.44 14.95 -14.24
N GLU A 21 -4.43 15.69 -13.80
CA GLU A 21 -3.11 15.15 -13.43
C GLU A 21 -3.18 14.32 -12.15
N GLN A 22 -3.96 14.76 -11.15
CA GLN A 22 -4.18 13.98 -9.93
C GLN A 22 -4.97 12.71 -10.21
N TRP A 23 -5.94 12.77 -11.11
CA TRP A 23 -6.72 11.60 -11.53
C TRP A 23 -5.83 10.58 -12.25
N GLU A 24 -5.02 11.03 -13.21
CA GLU A 24 -4.09 10.17 -13.94
C GLU A 24 -3.08 9.50 -12.99
N ARG A 25 -2.51 10.28 -12.06
CA ARG A 25 -1.61 9.73 -11.03
C ARG A 25 -2.32 8.70 -10.14
N MET A 26 -3.55 8.96 -9.74
CA MET A 26 -4.34 8.01 -8.93
C MET A 26 -4.57 6.70 -9.70
N GLN A 27 -4.95 6.77 -10.97
CA GLN A 27 -5.17 5.59 -11.81
C GLN A 27 -3.87 4.79 -11.98
N LYS A 28 -2.77 5.47 -12.33
CA LYS A 28 -1.45 4.84 -12.48
C LYS A 28 -1.02 4.09 -11.23
N ARG A 29 -1.22 4.71 -10.05
CA ARG A 29 -0.92 4.06 -8.77
C ARG A 29 -1.81 2.85 -8.52
N ASN A 30 -3.12 2.98 -8.70
CA ASN A 30 -4.06 1.89 -8.48
C ASN A 30 -3.75 0.68 -9.37
N GLU A 31 -3.43 0.90 -10.65
CA GLU A 31 -3.05 -0.16 -11.56
C GLU A 31 -1.75 -0.87 -11.13
N SER A 32 -0.75 -0.12 -10.66
CA SER A 32 0.48 -0.68 -10.12
C SER A 32 0.22 -1.47 -8.84
N GLU A 33 -0.59 -0.93 -7.91
CA GLU A 33 -0.95 -1.60 -6.66
C GLU A 33 -1.73 -2.91 -6.93
N GLU A 34 -2.70 -2.93 -7.85
CA GLU A 34 -3.43 -4.14 -8.20
C GLU A 34 -2.54 -5.22 -8.84
N ARG A 35 -1.62 -4.83 -9.74
CA ARG A 35 -0.63 -5.77 -10.30
C ARG A 35 0.28 -6.35 -9.22
N ALA A 36 0.83 -5.50 -8.35
CA ALA A 36 1.69 -5.94 -7.25
C ALA A 36 0.94 -6.86 -6.28
N LYS A 37 -0.31 -6.52 -5.94
CA LYS A 37 -1.16 -7.35 -5.08
C LYS A 37 -1.43 -8.71 -5.70
N ALA A 38 -1.72 -8.78 -7.00
CA ALA A 38 -1.94 -10.04 -7.69
C ALA A 38 -0.69 -10.93 -7.63
N GLN A 39 0.49 -10.39 -7.93
CA GLN A 39 1.77 -11.11 -7.86
C GLN A 39 2.09 -11.58 -6.43
N LEU A 40 1.99 -10.68 -5.45
CA LEU A 40 2.22 -11.01 -4.05
C LEU A 40 1.21 -12.05 -3.53
N SER A 41 -0.05 -12.01 -4.00
CA SER A 41 -1.08 -12.96 -3.59
C SER A 41 -0.79 -14.38 -4.08
N GLN A 42 -0.16 -14.52 -5.25
CA GLN A 42 0.30 -15.82 -5.75
C GLN A 42 1.41 -16.40 -4.87
N LEU A 43 2.26 -15.55 -4.28
CA LEU A 43 3.39 -15.97 -3.45
C LEU A 43 3.03 -16.22 -1.98
N TYR A 44 2.19 -15.36 -1.41
CA TYR A 44 1.98 -15.29 0.05
C TYR A 44 0.50 -15.42 0.47
N GLY A 45 -0.42 -15.50 -0.49
CA GLY A 45 -1.86 -15.45 -0.24
C GLY A 45 -2.38 -14.02 -0.05
N GLY A 46 -3.68 -13.83 -0.30
CA GLY A 46 -4.27 -12.49 -0.42
C GLY A 46 -4.16 -11.61 0.83
N ARG A 47 -4.24 -12.19 2.03
CA ARG A 47 -4.11 -11.45 3.29
C ARG A 47 -2.70 -10.89 3.46
N VAL A 48 -1.68 -11.73 3.31
CA VAL A 48 -0.28 -11.34 3.48
C VAL A 48 0.12 -10.36 2.37
N ALA A 49 -0.31 -10.59 1.13
CA ALA A 49 -0.09 -9.68 0.02
C ALA A 49 -0.63 -8.26 0.29
N THR A 50 -1.85 -8.17 0.84
CA THR A 50 -2.45 -6.89 1.23
C THR A 50 -1.62 -6.18 2.31
N MET A 51 -1.13 -6.93 3.31
CA MET A 51 -0.27 -6.38 4.36
C MET A 51 1.07 -5.87 3.83
N ILE A 52 1.71 -6.63 2.93
CA ILE A 52 2.99 -6.23 2.31
C ILE A 52 2.79 -4.93 1.53
N LEU A 53 1.81 -4.90 0.62
CA LEU A 53 1.53 -3.75 -0.23
C LEU A 53 1.28 -2.49 0.61
N PHE A 54 0.38 -2.60 1.58
CA PHE A 54 0.04 -1.47 2.45
C PHE A 54 1.26 -0.97 3.23
N ASN A 55 2.04 -1.88 3.83
CA ASN A 55 3.18 -1.51 4.65
C ASN A 55 4.32 -0.88 3.83
N VAL A 56 4.55 -1.31 2.58
CA VAL A 56 5.51 -0.68 1.66
C VAL A 56 5.06 0.74 1.33
N MET A 57 3.84 0.93 0.85
CA MET A 57 3.32 2.25 0.48
C MET A 57 3.27 3.21 1.67
N ALA A 58 2.87 2.72 2.84
CA ALA A 58 2.85 3.50 4.08
C ALA A 58 4.26 3.88 4.55
N SER A 59 5.21 2.95 4.47
CA SER A 59 6.61 3.20 4.85
C SER A 59 7.24 4.24 3.92
N TYR A 60 7.00 4.14 2.61
CA TYR A 60 7.46 5.14 1.64
C TYR A 60 6.92 6.53 1.97
N LYS A 61 5.60 6.64 2.18
CA LYS A 61 4.96 7.91 2.57
C LYS A 61 5.55 8.49 3.84
N LYS A 62 5.81 7.65 4.84
CA LYS A 62 6.38 8.09 6.11
C LYS A 62 7.81 8.64 5.94
N THR A 63 8.61 7.99 5.12
CA THR A 63 10.01 8.33 4.85
C THR A 63 10.14 9.58 3.99
N PHE A 64 9.45 9.62 2.84
CA PHE A 64 9.61 10.68 1.84
C PHE A 64 8.58 11.81 1.94
N LYS A 65 7.63 11.73 2.87
CA LYS A 65 6.53 12.69 3.07
C LYS A 65 5.68 12.95 1.82
N ARG A 66 5.72 12.02 0.86
CA ARG A 66 4.93 12.02 -0.38
C ARG A 66 4.45 10.61 -0.70
N PHE A 67 3.40 10.50 -1.49
CA PHE A 67 2.99 9.21 -2.04
C PHE A 67 3.93 8.83 -3.21
N ALA A 68 4.21 7.53 -3.34
CA ALA A 68 4.78 7.00 -4.56
C ALA A 68 3.71 6.97 -5.66
N ASP A 69 4.13 7.13 -6.90
CA ASP A 69 3.28 7.01 -8.07
C ASP A 69 3.06 5.54 -8.46
N THR A 70 3.95 4.63 -8.03
CA THR A 70 3.83 3.18 -8.21
C THR A 70 4.36 2.40 -7.02
N TYR A 71 3.93 1.14 -6.88
CA TYR A 71 4.50 0.21 -5.90
C TYR A 71 5.99 -0.06 -6.14
N GLU A 72 6.41 -0.15 -7.40
CA GLU A 72 7.79 -0.36 -7.78
C GLU A 72 8.68 0.82 -7.35
N GLU A 73 8.24 2.06 -7.56
CA GLU A 73 8.93 3.26 -7.05
C GLU A 73 9.04 3.21 -5.52
N ALA A 74 7.99 2.75 -4.84
CA ALA A 74 8.01 2.63 -3.38
C ALA A 74 9.06 1.61 -2.91
N CYS A 75 9.14 0.45 -3.57
CA CYS A 75 10.14 -0.56 -3.29
C CYS A 75 11.56 -0.04 -3.53
N ASP A 76 11.80 0.57 -4.69
CA ASP A 76 13.13 1.07 -5.08
C ASP A 76 13.59 2.19 -4.14
N GLY A 77 12.71 3.14 -3.82
CA GLY A 77 13.05 4.24 -2.92
C GLY A 77 13.27 3.81 -1.48
N LEU A 78 12.55 2.80 -0.98
CA LEU A 78 12.80 2.24 0.36
C LEU A 78 14.06 1.38 0.41
N GLY A 79 14.43 0.76 -0.70
CA GLY A 79 15.56 -0.14 -0.80
C GLY A 79 15.27 -1.55 -0.26
N ILE A 80 16.05 -2.50 -0.76
CA ILE A 80 15.84 -3.94 -0.57
C ILE A 80 15.77 -4.38 0.89
N LEU A 81 16.58 -3.80 1.78
CA LEU A 81 16.62 -4.21 3.20
C LEU A 81 15.31 -3.88 3.92
N VAL A 82 14.73 -2.70 3.65
CA VAL A 82 13.48 -2.27 4.27
C VAL A 82 12.31 -3.08 3.72
N VAL A 83 12.26 -3.28 2.41
CA VAL A 83 11.23 -4.09 1.75
C VAL A 83 11.27 -5.54 2.26
N ASN A 84 12.45 -6.15 2.36
CA ASN A 84 12.60 -7.51 2.87
C ASN A 84 12.15 -7.63 4.33
N ASN A 85 12.46 -6.65 5.18
CA ASN A 85 11.98 -6.63 6.57
C ASN A 85 10.44 -6.54 6.63
N ILE A 86 9.82 -5.74 5.76
CA ILE A 86 8.36 -5.66 5.68
C ILE A 86 7.75 -7.01 5.28
N ILE A 87 8.31 -7.66 4.25
CA ILE A 87 7.85 -8.98 3.79
C ILE A 87 8.02 -10.01 4.90
N TYR A 88 9.21 -10.08 5.50
CA TYR A 88 9.50 -11.00 6.60
C TYR A 88 8.48 -10.84 7.74
N ARG A 89 8.21 -9.60 8.18
CA ARG A 89 7.21 -9.35 9.23
C ARG A 89 5.82 -9.80 8.84
N ALA A 90 5.37 -9.45 7.63
CA ALA A 90 4.03 -9.79 7.16
C ALA A 90 3.83 -11.31 7.06
N VAL A 91 4.82 -12.03 6.52
CA VAL A 91 4.78 -13.50 6.40
C VAL A 91 4.74 -14.18 7.77
N ASN A 92 5.48 -13.64 8.75
CA ASN A 92 5.53 -14.21 10.11
C ASN A 92 4.43 -13.69 11.05
N GLY A 93 3.46 -12.91 10.54
CA GLY A 93 2.39 -12.35 11.37
C GLY A 93 2.87 -11.33 12.42
N LEU A 94 4.08 -10.79 12.25
CA LEU A 94 4.62 -9.77 13.12
C LEU A 94 3.98 -8.41 12.78
N PRO A 95 3.85 -7.51 13.78
CA PRO A 95 3.32 -6.18 13.55
C PRO A 95 4.17 -5.40 12.54
N ALA A 96 3.64 -4.30 12.00
CA ALA A 96 4.44 -3.40 11.16
C ALA A 96 5.51 -2.68 11.99
N GLN A 97 6.63 -2.33 11.34
CA GLN A 97 7.74 -1.66 12.02
C GLN A 97 7.28 -0.31 12.61
N GLY A 98 7.49 -0.13 13.92
CA GLY A 98 7.07 1.06 14.67
C GLY A 98 5.68 0.98 15.31
N VAL A 99 4.98 -0.15 15.18
CA VAL A 99 3.80 -0.49 16.03
C VAL A 99 4.26 -1.09 17.36
N GLU A 100 5.34 -1.88 17.37
CA GLU A 100 5.92 -2.49 18.59
C GLU A 100 6.23 -1.48 19.69
N ARG A 101 6.85 -0.34 19.33
CA ARG A 101 7.12 0.76 20.27
C ARG A 101 5.90 1.36 20.96
N ARG A 102 4.68 1.10 20.48
CA ARG A 102 3.44 1.57 21.11
C ARG A 102 2.82 0.55 22.05
N LEU A 103 3.11 -0.73 21.85
CA LEU A 103 2.60 -1.80 22.72
C LEU A 103 3.36 -1.85 24.04
N GLU A 104 4.66 -1.50 24.04
CA GLU A 104 5.46 -1.38 25.26
C GLU A 104 4.98 -0.26 26.19
N VAL A 105 4.42 0.83 25.65
CA VAL A 105 3.97 2.00 26.43
C VAL A 105 2.59 1.79 27.06
N CYS A 106 1.83 0.78 26.64
CA CYS A 106 0.50 0.49 27.18
C CYS A 106 0.51 -0.47 28.38
N HIS A 107 1.68 -0.80 28.92
CA HIS A 107 1.85 -1.72 30.06
C HIS A 107 2.37 -1.04 31.34
N GLU A 108 2.35 0.29 31.44
CA GLU A 108 2.62 1.04 32.67
C GLU A 108 1.34 1.52 33.37
#